data_AF-A0A529FHE9-F1
#
_entry.id   AF-A0A529FHE9-F1
#
_cell.length_a   1.000
_cell.length_b   1.000
_cell.length_c   1.000
_cell.angle_alpha   90.00
_cell.angle_beta   90.00
_cell.angle_gamma   90.00
#
_symmetry.space_group_name_H-M   'P 1'
#
loop_
_entity.id
_entity.type
_entity.pdbx_description
1 polymer ?
#
loop_
_entity_poly.entity_id
_entity_poly.type
_entity_poly.pdbx_seq_one_letter_code
_entity_poly.pdbx_strand_id
1 'polypeptide(L)'
;ITTRYKTTDFLSALMGVLHETGHALYEQNLPKAWAHWPLGKARGMAVHESQSLFVEKQVGRNPAFWRWALPVVEKHLGETWSIDDILPHVHRVERGLIRVDADEVTYPLHVILRYELEQELVSGRLEVADLPEAWDGRMRNYLGLSTLDNPADGPMQDVH
;
A
#
# COMPACT_ATOMS: atom_id res chain seq x y z
N ILE A 1 14.35 -4.20 7.08
CA ILE A 1 12.91 -4.22 6.74
C ILE A 1 12.12 -4.81 7.89
N THR A 2 10.89 -4.37 8.08
CA THR A 2 9.97 -4.84 9.13
C THR A 2 8.61 -5.14 8.51
N THR A 3 7.86 -6.08 9.03
CA THR A 3 6.50 -6.38 8.56
C THR A 3 5.57 -6.66 9.75
N ARG A 4 4.27 -6.65 9.51
CA ARG A 4 3.25 -7.00 10.48
C ARG A 4 2.62 -8.33 10.09
N TYR A 5 2.65 -9.29 11.00
CA TYR A 5 1.98 -10.58 10.84
C TYR A 5 0.58 -10.55 11.44
N LYS A 6 -0.38 -11.17 10.76
CA LYS A 6 -1.70 -11.52 11.29
C LYS A 6 -1.83 -13.04 11.22
N THR A 7 -2.15 -13.70 12.34
CA THR A 7 -2.26 -15.17 12.39
C THR A 7 -3.39 -15.71 11.52
N THR A 8 -4.34 -14.85 11.14
CA THR A 8 -5.52 -15.18 10.33
C THR A 8 -5.35 -14.86 8.85
N ASP A 9 -4.25 -14.19 8.45
CA ASP A 9 -4.04 -13.73 7.08
C ASP A 9 -2.54 -13.65 6.76
N PHE A 10 -2.04 -14.67 6.04
CA PHE A 10 -0.65 -14.71 5.62
C PHE A 10 -0.36 -13.80 4.41
N LEU A 11 -1.37 -13.51 3.57
CA LEU A 11 -1.20 -12.75 2.33
C LEU A 11 -0.81 -11.30 2.64
N SER A 12 -1.48 -10.68 3.62
CA SER A 12 -1.15 -9.31 4.05
C SER A 12 0.32 -9.20 4.49
N ALA A 13 0.80 -10.15 5.30
CA ALA A 13 2.18 -10.17 5.76
C ALA A 13 3.17 -10.40 4.60
N LEU A 14 2.87 -11.32 3.70
CA LEU A 14 3.70 -11.61 2.53
C LEU A 14 3.81 -10.39 1.60
N MET A 15 2.70 -9.72 1.30
CA MET A 15 2.71 -8.51 0.47
C MET A 15 3.49 -7.38 1.14
N GLY A 16 3.32 -7.18 2.45
CA GLY A 16 4.14 -6.23 3.20
C GLY A 16 5.64 -6.55 3.14
N VAL A 17 6.04 -7.81 3.25
CA VAL A 17 7.45 -8.21 3.10
C VAL A 17 7.96 -7.93 1.68
N LEU A 18 7.18 -8.25 0.64
CA LEU A 18 7.55 -7.97 -0.75
C LEU A 18 7.72 -6.47 -1.01
N HIS A 19 6.81 -5.65 -0.47
CA HIS A 19 6.87 -4.19 -0.55
C HIS A 19 8.18 -3.66 0.04
N GLU A 20 8.46 -3.98 1.30
CA GLU A 20 9.68 -3.55 1.97
C GLU A 20 10.95 -4.12 1.33
N THR A 21 10.86 -5.32 0.75
CA THR A 21 11.97 -5.91 0.00
C THR A 21 12.28 -5.08 -1.25
N GLY A 22 11.29 -4.52 -1.95
CA GLY A 22 11.55 -3.61 -3.07
C GLY A 22 12.29 -2.34 -2.65
N HIS A 23 11.91 -1.73 -1.51
CA HIS A 23 12.68 -0.63 -0.91
C HIS A 23 14.12 -1.05 -0.60
N ALA A 24 14.31 -2.21 0.03
CA ALA A 24 15.64 -2.70 0.40
C ALA A 24 16.50 -3.02 -0.82
N LEU A 25 15.92 -3.63 -1.87
CA LEU A 25 16.63 -3.92 -3.11
C LEU A 25 17.13 -2.64 -3.78
N TYR A 26 16.37 -1.55 -3.73
CA TYR A 26 16.85 -0.27 -4.24
C TYR A 26 18.07 0.24 -3.45
N GLU A 27 17.93 0.35 -2.13
CA GLU A 27 18.99 0.85 -1.25
C GLU A 27 20.27 0.02 -1.32
N GLN A 28 20.14 -1.31 -1.36
CA GLN A 28 21.28 -2.24 -1.43
C GLN A 28 22.09 -2.12 -2.72
N ASN A 29 21.46 -1.63 -3.80
CA ASN A 29 22.07 -1.50 -5.13
C ASN A 29 22.50 -0.08 -5.47
N LEU A 30 22.39 0.88 -4.54
CA LEU A 30 22.97 2.21 -4.71
C LEU A 30 24.50 2.15 -4.81
N PRO A 31 25.14 3.07 -5.55
CA PRO A 31 26.58 3.04 -5.78
C PRO A 31 27.35 3.28 -4.48
N LYS A 32 27.90 2.20 -3.91
CA LYS A 32 28.61 2.20 -2.62
C LYS A 32 29.78 3.18 -2.58
N ALA A 33 30.46 3.40 -3.70
CA ALA A 33 31.55 4.36 -3.82
C ALA A 33 31.11 5.81 -3.50
N TRP A 34 29.82 6.11 -3.62
CA TRP A 34 29.25 7.44 -3.40
C TRP A 34 28.26 7.50 -2.24
N ALA A 35 28.23 6.50 -1.35
CA ALA A 35 27.24 6.40 -0.28
C ALA A 35 27.16 7.64 0.65
N HIS A 36 28.27 8.36 0.83
CA HIS A 36 28.31 9.58 1.63
C HIS A 36 27.94 10.86 0.85
N TRP A 37 27.80 10.77 -0.48
CA TRP A 37 27.47 11.88 -1.36
C TRP A 37 25.99 11.85 -1.75
N PRO A 38 25.38 13.00 -2.07
CA PRO A 38 24.00 13.05 -2.57
C PRO A 38 23.75 12.15 -3.80
N LEU A 39 24.78 11.95 -4.64
CA LEU A 39 24.73 11.09 -5.81
C LEU A 39 24.55 9.60 -5.49
N GLY A 40 24.90 9.16 -4.28
CA GLY A 40 24.72 7.78 -3.83
C GLY A 40 23.44 7.53 -3.05
N LYS A 41 22.52 8.49 -2.99
CA LYS A 41 21.23 8.36 -2.29
C LYS A 41 20.10 8.04 -3.26
N ALA A 42 19.04 7.42 -2.74
CA ALA A 42 17.80 7.22 -3.47
C ALA A 42 17.24 8.55 -4.02
N ARG A 43 16.77 8.52 -5.27
CA ARG A 43 16.16 9.66 -5.98
C ARG A 43 14.75 9.99 -5.48
N GLY A 44 14.63 10.36 -4.20
CA GLY A 44 13.38 10.77 -3.56
C GLY A 44 12.34 9.66 -3.38
N MET A 45 11.26 9.98 -2.68
CA MET A 45 10.25 8.99 -2.28
C MET A 45 9.49 8.37 -3.46
N ALA A 46 9.21 9.13 -4.52
CA ALA A 46 8.48 8.59 -5.68
C ALA A 46 9.23 7.43 -6.37
N VAL A 47 10.54 7.58 -6.57
CA VAL A 47 11.35 6.50 -7.15
C VAL A 47 11.51 5.38 -6.12
N HIS A 48 11.64 5.70 -4.84
CA HIS A 48 11.72 4.69 -3.78
C HIS A 48 10.48 3.79 -3.72
N GLU A 49 9.30 4.42 -3.72
CA GLU A 49 7.98 3.75 -3.75
C GLU A 49 7.74 2.99 -5.05
N SER A 50 8.28 3.48 -6.18
CA SER A 50 8.18 2.73 -7.44
C SER A 50 8.85 1.36 -7.34
N GLN A 51 9.91 1.22 -6.53
CA GLN A 51 10.62 -0.06 -6.38
C GLN A 51 9.87 -1.00 -5.43
N SER A 52 9.29 -0.49 -4.34
CA SER A 52 8.43 -1.29 -3.46
C SER A 52 7.19 -1.81 -4.19
N LEU A 53 6.47 -0.92 -4.89
CA LEU A 53 5.29 -1.29 -5.68
C LEU A 53 5.63 -2.18 -6.87
N PHE A 54 6.81 -2.04 -7.48
CA PHE A 54 7.24 -2.96 -8.52
C PHE A 54 7.36 -4.39 -7.99
N VAL A 55 7.99 -4.59 -6.84
CA VAL A 55 8.14 -5.92 -6.24
C VAL A 55 6.80 -6.43 -5.71
N GLU A 56 6.04 -5.61 -4.99
CA GLU A 56 4.76 -6.02 -4.40
C GLU A 56 3.67 -6.25 -5.46
N LYS A 57 3.37 -5.21 -6.26
CA LYS A 57 2.23 -5.22 -7.18
C LYS A 57 2.59 -5.86 -8.51
N GLN A 58 3.71 -5.49 -9.13
CA GLN A 58 4.02 -5.99 -10.48
C GLN A 58 4.56 -7.43 -10.47
N VAL A 59 5.42 -7.78 -9.51
CA VAL A 59 5.95 -9.15 -9.37
C VAL A 59 5.05 -10.01 -8.49
N GLY A 60 4.77 -9.56 -7.25
CA GLY A 60 4.03 -10.34 -6.25
C GLY A 60 2.59 -10.67 -6.62
N ARG A 61 1.96 -9.90 -7.50
CA ARG A 61 0.62 -10.20 -8.04
C ARG A 61 0.66 -10.86 -9.41
N ASN A 62 1.83 -11.10 -10.00
CA ASN A 62 1.91 -11.80 -11.27
C ASN A 62 1.62 -13.30 -11.09
N PRO A 63 0.79 -13.93 -11.94
CA PRO A 63 0.56 -15.38 -11.90
C PRO A 63 1.85 -16.23 -11.94
N ALA A 64 2.89 -15.75 -12.63
CA ALA A 64 4.18 -16.44 -12.68
C ALA A 64 4.87 -16.53 -11.31
N PHE A 65 4.72 -15.50 -10.46
CA PHE A 65 5.23 -15.54 -9.09
C PHE A 65 4.52 -16.64 -8.29
N TRP A 66 3.20 -16.74 -8.41
CA TRP A 66 2.42 -17.74 -7.66
C TRP A 66 2.67 -19.18 -8.11
N ARG A 67 2.95 -19.42 -9.40
CA ARG A 67 3.40 -20.74 -9.86
C ARG A 67 4.70 -21.19 -9.18
N TRP A 68 5.59 -20.26 -8.87
CA TRP A 68 6.81 -20.54 -8.12
C TRP A 68 6.60 -20.59 -6.60
N ALA A 69 5.76 -19.71 -6.07
CA ALA A 69 5.57 -19.55 -4.62
C ALA A 69 4.72 -20.65 -3.99
N LEU A 70 3.71 -21.19 -4.70
CA LEU A 70 2.78 -22.17 -4.14
C LEU A 70 3.46 -23.41 -3.52
N PRO A 71 4.47 -24.05 -4.14
CA PRO A 71 5.22 -25.13 -3.48
C PRO A 71 5.93 -24.71 -2.18
N VAL A 72 6.37 -23.46 -2.08
CA VAL A 72 7.01 -22.92 -0.86
C VAL A 72 5.96 -22.68 0.21
N VAL A 73 4.81 -22.15 -0.19
CA VAL A 73 3.65 -21.93 0.69
C VAL A 73 3.16 -23.25 1.27
N GLU A 74 2.95 -24.27 0.43
CA GLU A 74 2.53 -25.61 0.87
C GLU A 74 3.53 -26.22 1.87
N LYS A 75 4.83 -26.12 1.59
CA LYS A 75 5.88 -26.60 2.49
C LYS A 75 5.82 -25.97 3.88
N HIS A 76 5.49 -24.69 3.97
CA HIS A 76 5.59 -23.94 5.23
C HIS A 76 4.25 -23.78 5.98
N LEU A 77 3.13 -23.79 5.27
CA LEU A 77 1.79 -23.68 5.86
C LEU A 77 1.09 -25.04 5.97
N GLY A 78 1.53 -26.06 5.22
CA GLY A 78 0.90 -27.37 5.20
C GLY A 78 -0.44 -27.40 4.47
N GLU A 79 -0.76 -26.35 3.71
CA GLU A 79 -1.99 -26.23 2.92
C GLU A 79 -1.67 -26.28 1.43
N THR A 80 -2.39 -27.13 0.70
CA THR A 80 -2.26 -27.25 -0.75
C THR A 80 -3.31 -26.40 -1.44
N TRP A 81 -2.87 -25.40 -2.20
CA TRP A 81 -3.74 -24.53 -3.01
C TRP A 81 -3.32 -24.59 -4.47
N SER A 82 -4.31 -24.56 -5.37
CA SER A 82 -4.08 -24.35 -6.78
C SER A 82 -3.90 -22.85 -7.08
N ILE A 83 -3.46 -22.55 -8.31
CA ILE A 83 -3.37 -21.17 -8.77
C ILE A 83 -4.76 -20.49 -8.82
N ASP A 84 -5.80 -21.26 -9.13
CA ASP A 84 -7.18 -20.79 -9.24
C ASP A 84 -7.79 -20.54 -7.86
N ASP A 85 -7.29 -21.20 -6.80
CA ASP A 85 -7.67 -20.92 -5.42
C ASP A 85 -7.07 -19.58 -4.96
N ILE A 86 -5.80 -19.32 -5.26
CA ILE A 86 -5.07 -18.18 -4.64
C ILE A 86 -5.20 -16.86 -5.40
N LEU A 87 -5.21 -16.87 -6.74
CA LEU A 87 -5.20 -15.64 -7.52
C LEU A 87 -6.41 -14.73 -7.27
N PRO A 88 -7.65 -15.23 -7.12
CA PRO A 88 -8.78 -14.39 -6.76
C PRO A 88 -8.59 -13.62 -5.45
N HIS A 89 -7.89 -14.20 -4.47
CA HIS A 89 -7.57 -13.52 -3.20
C HIS A 89 -6.46 -12.48 -3.38
N VAL A 90 -5.43 -12.81 -4.16
CA VAL A 90 -4.32 -11.90 -4.47
C VAL A 90 -4.81 -10.69 -5.27
N HIS A 91 -5.77 -10.85 -6.16
CA HIS A 91 -6.33 -9.79 -7.01
C HIS A 91 -7.64 -9.22 -6.50
N ARG A 92 -8.03 -9.53 -5.26
CA ARG A 92 -9.28 -9.05 -4.67
C ARG A 92 -9.29 -7.52 -4.67
N VAL A 93 -10.34 -6.96 -5.28
CA VAL A 93 -10.63 -5.52 -5.28
C VAL A 93 -11.82 -5.29 -4.38
N GLU A 94 -11.65 -4.42 -3.38
CA GLU A 94 -12.68 -4.11 -2.39
C GLU A 94 -12.50 -2.68 -1.91
N ARG A 95 -13.59 -1.93 -1.89
CA ARG A 95 -13.60 -0.59 -1.30
C ARG A 95 -13.41 -0.73 0.20
N GLY A 96 -12.36 -0.12 0.73
CA GLY A 96 -12.05 -0.09 2.16
C GLY A 96 -11.85 1.33 2.68
N LEU A 97 -11.83 1.48 4.00
CA LEU A 97 -11.56 2.76 4.65
C LEU A 97 -10.06 3.08 4.71
N ILE A 98 -9.23 2.05 4.85
CA ILE A 98 -7.82 2.16 5.21
C ILE A 98 -6.92 2.16 3.98
N ARG A 99 -6.22 3.27 3.74
CA ARG A 99 -5.35 3.46 2.57
C ARG A 99 -4.25 2.39 2.45
N VAL A 100 -3.57 2.07 3.55
CA VAL A 100 -2.43 1.12 3.53
C VAL A 100 -2.85 -0.32 3.25
N ASP A 101 -4.14 -0.64 3.43
CA ASP A 101 -4.71 -1.96 3.15
C ASP A 101 -5.45 -2.00 1.79
N ALA A 102 -5.51 -0.87 1.05
CA ALA A 102 -6.26 -0.76 -0.19
C ALA A 102 -5.63 -1.58 -1.34
N ASP A 103 -6.49 -2.07 -2.24
CA ASP A 103 -6.07 -2.80 -3.43
C ASP A 103 -5.49 -1.87 -4.51
N GLU A 104 -4.91 -2.46 -5.56
CA GLU A 104 -4.22 -1.70 -6.63
C GLU A 104 -5.15 -0.75 -7.41
N VAL A 105 -6.45 -1.03 -7.45
CA VAL A 105 -7.43 -0.22 -8.17
C VAL A 105 -7.96 0.91 -7.29
N THR A 106 -8.19 0.65 -6.01
CA THR A 106 -8.79 1.64 -5.09
C THR A 106 -7.74 2.54 -4.41
N TYR A 107 -6.51 2.06 -4.20
CA TYR A 107 -5.43 2.82 -3.54
C TYR A 107 -5.22 4.23 -4.09
N PRO A 108 -5.16 4.48 -5.41
CA PRO A 108 -4.94 5.84 -5.94
C PRO A 108 -6.02 6.84 -5.50
N LEU A 109 -7.27 6.40 -5.31
CA LEU A 109 -8.36 7.28 -4.86
C LEU A 109 -8.12 7.81 -3.44
N HIS A 110 -7.52 7.01 -2.56
CA HIS A 110 -7.14 7.45 -1.22
C HIS A 110 -6.05 8.53 -1.25
N VAL A 111 -5.11 8.43 -2.19
CA VAL A 111 -4.04 9.43 -2.37
C VAL A 111 -4.58 10.72 -2.97
N ILE A 112 -5.42 10.62 -4.02
CA ILE A 112 -6.07 11.77 -4.66
C ILE A 112 -6.88 12.58 -3.64
N LEU A 113 -7.70 11.89 -2.84
CA LEU A 113 -8.48 12.52 -1.77
C LEU A 113 -7.60 13.36 -0.83
N ARG A 114 -6.48 12.81 -0.35
CA ARG A 114 -5.57 13.52 0.57
C ARG A 114 -4.95 14.73 -0.11
N TYR A 115 -4.45 14.55 -1.32
CA TYR A 115 -3.83 15.62 -2.09
C TYR A 115 -4.80 16.79 -2.33
N GLU A 116 -6.05 16.51 -2.70
CA GLU A 116 -7.04 17.58 -2.93
C GLU A 116 -7.42 18.32 -1.64
N LEU A 117 -7.57 17.59 -0.52
CA LEU A 117 -7.82 18.20 0.79
C LEU A 117 -6.62 19.06 1.24
N GLU A 118 -5.39 18.57 1.06
CA GLU A 118 -4.16 19.34 1.32
C GLU A 118 -4.12 20.63 0.48
N GLN A 119 -4.45 20.54 -0.82
CA GLN A 119 -4.51 21.72 -1.68
C GLN A 119 -5.53 22.75 -1.18
N GLU A 120 -6.69 22.31 -0.70
CA GLU A 120 -7.73 23.18 -0.17
C GLU A 120 -7.30 23.84 1.14
N LEU A 121 -6.73 23.08 2.07
CA LEU A 121 -6.16 23.57 3.33
C LEU A 121 -5.07 24.62 3.09
N VAL A 122 -4.07 24.30 2.26
CA VAL A 122 -2.93 25.20 1.97
C VAL A 122 -3.40 26.48 1.27
N SER A 123 -4.46 26.39 0.46
CA SER A 123 -5.02 27.55 -0.23
C SER A 123 -5.98 28.39 0.63
N GLY A 124 -6.31 27.95 1.85
CA GLY A 124 -7.30 28.61 2.71
C GLY A 124 -8.75 28.45 2.24
N ARG A 125 -9.06 27.46 1.40
CA ARG A 125 -10.43 27.14 0.97
C ARG A 125 -11.16 26.20 1.92
N LEU A 126 -10.41 25.48 2.77
CA LEU A 126 -10.92 24.57 3.79
C LEU A 126 -10.30 24.95 5.13
N GLU A 127 -11.14 25.08 6.15
CA GLU A 127 -10.70 25.22 7.53
C GLU A 127 -10.47 23.84 8.16
N VAL A 128 -9.49 23.72 9.06
CA VAL A 128 -9.15 22.43 9.69
C VAL A 128 -10.34 21.83 10.46
N ALA A 129 -11.19 22.69 11.04
CA ALA A 129 -12.38 22.25 11.77
C ALA A 129 -13.40 21.50 10.89
N ASP A 130 -13.42 21.76 9.58
CA ASP A 130 -14.35 21.16 8.61
C ASP A 130 -13.74 19.93 7.90
N LEU A 131 -12.51 19.53 8.26
CA LEU A 131 -11.81 18.41 7.64
C LEU A 131 -12.57 17.07 7.79
N PRO A 132 -13.20 16.74 8.93
CA PRO A 132 -13.97 15.49 9.06
C PRO A 132 -15.10 15.35 8.04
N GLU A 133 -15.87 16.41 7.84
CA GLU A 133 -16.98 16.48 6.89
C GLU A 133 -16.50 16.46 5.44
N ALA A 134 -15.44 17.22 5.14
CA ALA A 134 -14.84 17.24 3.81
C ALA A 134 -14.26 15.86 3.43
N TRP A 135 -13.61 15.19 4.38
CA TRP A 135 -13.09 13.83 4.20
C TRP A 135 -14.22 12.82 3.96
N ASP A 136 -15.28 12.81 4.80
CA ASP A 136 -16.43 11.91 4.60
C ASP A 136 -17.07 12.13 3.22
N GLY A 137 -17.24 13.39 2.81
CA GLY A 137 -17.77 13.73 1.50
C GLY A 137 -16.96 13.14 0.34
N ARG A 138 -15.62 13.24 0.39
CA ARG A 138 -14.73 12.65 -0.62
C ARG A 138 -14.70 11.13 -0.58
N MET A 139 -14.65 10.53 0.61
CA MET A 139 -14.71 9.06 0.79
C MET A 139 -16.02 8.50 0.23
N ARG A 140 -17.16 9.17 0.47
CA ARG A 140 -18.45 8.78 -0.11
C ARG A 140 -18.46 8.93 -1.62
N ASN A 141 -17.93 10.02 -2.16
CA ASN A 141 -17.93 10.27 -3.60
C ASN A 141 -17.06 9.25 -4.35
N TYR A 142 -15.86 8.96 -3.85
CA TYR A 142 -14.90 8.10 -4.54
C TYR A 142 -15.08 6.61 -4.24
N LEU A 143 -15.38 6.28 -2.99
CA LEU A 143 -15.40 4.89 -2.51
C LEU A 143 -16.78 4.46 -2.01
N GLY A 144 -17.75 5.37 -1.89
CA GLY A 144 -19.09 5.04 -1.38
C GLY A 144 -19.11 4.72 0.12
N LEU A 145 -18.09 5.14 0.88
CA LEU A 145 -17.90 4.80 2.29
C LEU A 145 -18.03 6.04 3.17
N SER A 146 -18.66 5.88 4.34
CA SER A 146 -18.74 6.94 5.35
C SER A 146 -17.65 6.79 6.40
N THR A 147 -17.13 7.93 6.86
CA THR A 147 -16.16 8.06 7.95
C THR A 147 -16.62 9.04 9.03
N LEU A 148 -17.75 9.74 8.87
CA LEU A 148 -18.16 10.84 9.76
C LEU A 148 -18.24 10.43 11.24
N ASP A 149 -18.80 9.25 11.52
CA ASP A 149 -18.91 8.71 12.89
C ASP A 149 -17.70 7.86 13.31
N ASN A 150 -16.65 7.80 12.48
CA ASN A 150 -15.44 7.02 12.74
C ASN A 150 -14.17 7.80 12.32
N PRO A 151 -13.74 8.80 13.11
CA PRO A 151 -12.56 9.59 12.81
C PRO A 151 -11.27 8.77 12.77
N ALA A 152 -11.20 7.69 13.57
CA ALA A 152 -10.04 6.82 13.68
C ALA A 152 -9.71 6.14 12.34
N ASP A 153 -10.71 5.64 11.63
CA ASP A 153 -10.55 5.09 10.28
C ASP A 153 -10.86 6.14 9.18
N GLY A 154 -11.11 7.39 9.59
CA GLY A 154 -11.37 8.55 8.76
C GLY A 154 -10.13 9.43 8.63
N PRO A 155 -10.22 10.75 8.88
CA PRO A 155 -9.10 11.67 8.78
C PRO A 155 -7.89 11.31 9.67
N MET A 156 -8.08 10.55 10.76
CA MET A 156 -7.00 10.20 11.70
C MET A 156 -6.34 8.84 11.39
N GLN A 157 -6.68 8.20 10.26
CA GLN A 157 -6.16 6.88 9.93
C GLN A 157 -4.67 6.87 9.59
N ASP A 158 -4.15 8.01 9.13
CA ASP A 158 -2.74 8.19 8.76
C ASP A 158 -2.06 9.15 9.73
N VAL A 159 -0.76 8.93 9.93
CA VAL A 159 0.07 9.73 10.86
C VAL A 159 0.65 11.02 10.23
N HIS A 160 0.55 11.17 8.90
CA HIS A 160 1.04 12.34 8.16
C HIS A 160 0.10 13.53 8.42
#